data_AF-A0A6A4WY65-F1
#
_entry.id   AF-A0A6A4WY65-F1
#
_cell.length_a   1.000
_cell.length_b   1.000
_cell.length_c   1.000
_cell.angle_alpha   90.00
_cell.angle_beta   90.00
_cell.angle_gamma   90.00
#
_symmetry.space_group_name_H-M   'P 1'
#
loop_
_entity.id
_entity.type
_entity.pdbx_description
1 polymer ?
#
loop_
_entity_poly.entity_id
_entity_poly.type
_entity_poly.pdbx_seq_one_letter_code
_entity_poly.pdbx_strand_id
1 'polypeptide(L)'
;MHSLQGRLWFSVSYTASEEKLTVTIIKAKKLPQRSRDEPDSCDPVIRVHLLPDQRRYLQSHQKKNTCNPRFDEEFSFMIPQRRLSEHSIRISVYDSRRNRKHVPLGMVTHSLRAGVHLTNAVRDISRVDDELDSGCSAGSASTSCVRAAAAAAAAPAAGTAGGLLVGLTYNAGLRRLTVAILEAVQLESVSGSGGGAEHPSTYAKVTMYHHTRGIQSRRTETVRNSSCPKYAESFTLQLPADALSAIHLRIKVKQRRPPARRVGL
;
A
#
# COMPACT_ATOMS: atom_id res chain seq x y z
N MET A 1 4.46 -10.42 -19.22
CA MET A 1 3.01 -10.40 -18.89
C MET A 1 2.85 -10.50 -17.37
N HIS A 2 2.46 -9.42 -16.68
CA HIS A 2 2.24 -9.48 -15.23
C HIS A 2 0.90 -10.19 -14.96
N SER A 3 0.90 -11.34 -14.27
CA SER A 3 -0.34 -12.11 -14.09
C SER A 3 -1.27 -11.40 -13.10
N LEU A 4 -2.49 -11.15 -13.55
CA LEU A 4 -3.61 -10.76 -12.69
C LEU A 4 -3.87 -11.88 -11.68
N GLN A 5 -4.12 -11.55 -10.41
CA GLN A 5 -4.33 -12.55 -9.33
C GLN A 5 -5.81 -12.85 -9.10
N GLY A 6 -6.62 -12.75 -10.16
CA GLY A 6 -8.07 -12.91 -10.08
C GLY A 6 -8.83 -11.59 -9.94
N ARG A 7 -10.12 -11.71 -9.67
CA ARG A 7 -11.08 -10.59 -9.55
C ARG A 7 -11.87 -10.70 -8.26
N LEU A 8 -12.18 -9.55 -7.66
CA LEU A 8 -12.97 -9.42 -6.44
C LEU A 8 -14.26 -8.64 -6.72
N TRP A 9 -15.38 -9.17 -6.24
CA TRP A 9 -16.69 -8.51 -6.20
C TRP A 9 -17.01 -8.12 -4.77
N PHE A 10 -17.29 -6.84 -4.57
CA PHE A 10 -17.67 -6.30 -3.28
C PHE A 10 -18.63 -5.13 -3.47
N SER A 11 -19.35 -4.77 -2.42
CA SER A 11 -20.11 -3.54 -2.37
C SER A 11 -19.68 -2.66 -1.22
N VAL A 12 -19.88 -1.36 -1.37
CA VAL A 12 -19.64 -0.36 -0.33
C VAL A 12 -20.87 0.53 -0.23
N SER A 13 -21.35 0.74 0.98
CA SER A 13 -22.49 1.60 1.27
C SER A 13 -22.25 2.38 2.54
N TYR A 14 -22.84 3.57 2.63
CA TYR A 14 -22.73 4.41 3.81
C TYR A 14 -24.13 4.85 4.26
N THR A 15 -24.46 4.56 5.51
CA THR A 15 -25.71 4.96 6.16
C THR A 15 -25.43 6.17 7.04
N ALA A 16 -25.79 7.35 6.56
CA ALA A 16 -25.50 8.62 7.24
C ALA A 16 -26.17 8.75 8.62
N SER A 17 -27.40 8.25 8.78
CA SER A 17 -28.13 8.28 10.05
C SER A 17 -27.45 7.49 11.17
N GLU A 18 -26.64 6.49 10.81
CA GLU A 18 -25.91 5.64 11.74
C GLU A 18 -24.41 5.95 11.75
N GLU A 19 -23.95 6.91 10.93
CA GLU A 19 -22.53 7.13 10.63
C GLU A 19 -21.75 5.84 10.34
N LYS A 20 -22.36 4.92 9.58
CA LYS A 20 -21.89 3.55 9.39
C LYS A 20 -21.49 3.29 7.94
N LEU A 21 -20.24 2.90 7.73
CA LEU A 21 -19.71 2.38 6.47
C LEU A 21 -19.82 0.86 6.48
N THR A 22 -20.55 0.32 5.51
CA THR A 22 -20.73 -1.12 5.31
C THR A 22 -20.01 -1.57 4.05
N VAL A 23 -19.14 -2.57 4.19
CA VAL A 23 -18.40 -3.22 3.10
C VAL A 23 -18.84 -4.67 3.02
N THR A 24 -19.52 -5.05 1.94
CA THR A 24 -19.93 -6.44 1.72
C THR A 24 -18.99 -7.10 0.73
N ILE A 25 -18.33 -8.17 1.16
CA ILE A 25 -17.48 -8.99 0.29
C ILE A 25 -18.32 -10.12 -0.28
N ILE A 26 -18.55 -10.09 -1.60
CA ILE A 26 -19.48 -11.02 -2.26
C ILE A 26 -18.73 -12.29 -2.66
N LYS A 27 -17.76 -12.18 -3.56
CA LYS A 27 -17.00 -13.34 -4.09
C LYS A 27 -15.68 -12.92 -4.70
N ALA A 28 -14.76 -13.87 -4.83
CA ALA A 28 -13.59 -13.74 -5.68
C ALA A 28 -13.58 -14.84 -6.74
N LYS A 29 -12.93 -14.60 -7.88
CA LYS A 29 -12.75 -15.61 -8.94
C LYS A 29 -11.34 -15.60 -9.49
N LYS A 30 -10.88 -16.78 -9.94
CA LYS A 30 -9.57 -17.00 -10.55
C LYS A 30 -8.42 -16.58 -9.63
N LEU A 31 -8.54 -16.86 -8.33
CA LEU A 31 -7.42 -16.68 -7.40
C LEU A 31 -6.25 -17.60 -7.80
N PRO A 32 -5.00 -17.23 -7.49
CA PRO A 32 -3.85 -18.08 -7.74
C PRO A 32 -3.95 -19.39 -6.95
N GLN A 33 -3.66 -20.49 -7.63
CA GLN A 33 -3.60 -21.84 -7.04
C GLN A 33 -2.21 -22.05 -6.41
N ARG A 34 -2.13 -22.85 -5.34
CA ARG A 34 -0.85 -23.21 -4.70
C ARG A 34 -0.02 -24.13 -5.58
N SER A 35 -0.67 -25.08 -6.24
CA SER A 35 -0.05 -26.05 -7.15
C SER A 35 -0.81 -26.08 -8.47
N ARG A 36 -0.12 -26.41 -9.56
CA ARG A 36 -0.75 -26.64 -10.87
C ARG A 36 -1.46 -27.99 -10.94
N ASP A 37 -1.01 -28.95 -10.15
CA ASP A 37 -1.49 -30.33 -10.17
C ASP A 37 -2.71 -30.52 -9.24
N GLU A 38 -2.95 -29.56 -8.35
CA GLU A 38 -4.06 -29.60 -7.41
C GLU A 38 -5.05 -28.47 -7.74
N PRO A 39 -6.15 -28.77 -8.46
CA PRO A 39 -7.14 -27.76 -8.81
C PRO A 39 -7.77 -27.17 -7.55
N ASP A 40 -8.05 -25.88 -7.59
CA ASP A 40 -8.69 -25.15 -6.49
C ASP A 40 -7.89 -25.17 -5.16
N SER A 41 -6.59 -25.50 -5.20
CA SER A 41 -5.67 -25.50 -4.05
C SER A 41 -5.43 -24.09 -3.50
N CYS A 42 -6.40 -23.53 -2.79
CA CYS A 42 -6.32 -22.25 -2.09
C CYS A 42 -7.34 -22.22 -0.95
N ASP A 43 -6.96 -21.67 0.20
CA ASP A 43 -7.91 -21.44 1.29
C ASP A 43 -8.06 -19.95 1.58
N PRO A 44 -8.84 -19.21 0.76
CA PRO A 44 -8.84 -17.76 0.79
C PRO A 44 -9.48 -17.19 2.06
N VAL A 45 -8.82 -16.15 2.59
CA VAL A 45 -9.26 -15.29 3.68
C VAL A 45 -9.11 -13.84 3.23
N ILE A 46 -10.08 -13.00 3.57
CA ILE A 46 -10.05 -11.56 3.24
C ILE A 46 -9.88 -10.75 4.51
N ARG A 47 -9.00 -9.74 4.46
CA ARG A 47 -8.86 -8.70 5.49
C ARG A 47 -9.23 -7.34 4.93
N VAL A 48 -10.14 -6.64 5.60
CA VAL A 48 -10.60 -5.30 5.24
C VAL A 48 -10.02 -4.29 6.23
N HIS A 49 -9.22 -3.36 5.73
CA HIS A 49 -8.63 -2.27 6.51
C HIS A 49 -9.26 -0.94 6.11
N LEU A 50 -9.42 -0.05 7.08
CA LEU A 50 -9.85 1.32 6.84
C LEU A 50 -8.63 2.26 6.92
N LEU A 51 -8.09 2.61 5.77
CA LEU A 51 -6.93 3.51 5.68
C LEU A 51 -7.33 4.94 6.07
N PRO A 52 -6.43 5.69 6.74
CA PRO A 52 -5.00 5.38 6.92
C PRO A 52 -4.68 4.39 8.05
N ASP A 53 -5.63 4.01 8.89
CA ASP A 53 -5.39 3.03 9.96
C ASP A 53 -5.18 1.62 9.39
N GLN A 54 -3.92 1.20 9.34
CA GLN A 54 -3.53 -0.14 8.90
C GLN A 54 -3.39 -1.14 10.05
N ARG A 55 -3.50 -0.69 11.30
CA ARG A 55 -3.29 -1.54 12.47
C ARG A 55 -4.49 -2.44 12.74
N ARG A 56 -5.69 -1.99 12.34
CA ARG A 56 -6.94 -2.70 12.55
C ARG A 56 -7.50 -3.21 11.24
N TYR A 57 -7.99 -4.44 11.26
CA TYR A 57 -8.73 -5.03 10.16
C TYR A 57 -9.89 -5.86 10.68
N LEU A 58 -10.91 -6.00 9.84
CA LEU A 58 -11.93 -7.03 9.99
C LEU A 58 -11.59 -8.16 9.02
N GLN A 59 -11.83 -9.41 9.43
CA GLN A 59 -11.42 -10.59 8.68
C GLN A 59 -12.61 -11.48 8.39
N SER A 60 -12.65 -12.03 7.17
CA SER A 60 -13.65 -13.01 6.77
C SER A 60 -13.41 -14.39 7.40
N HIS A 61 -14.45 -15.23 7.35
CA HIS A 61 -14.25 -16.66 7.50
C HIS A 61 -13.38 -17.21 6.35
N GLN A 62 -12.57 -18.21 6.68
CA GLN A 62 -11.77 -18.94 5.70
C GLN A 62 -12.69 -19.82 4.85
N LYS A 63 -12.59 -19.72 3.52
CA LYS A 63 -13.15 -20.72 2.61
C LYS A 63 -12.03 -21.70 2.26
N LYS A 64 -12.33 -23.00 2.25
CA LYS A 64 -11.31 -24.04 2.04
C LYS A 64 -11.40 -24.61 0.63
N ASN A 65 -10.25 -24.99 0.07
CA ASN A 65 -10.10 -25.67 -1.21
C ASN A 65 -10.91 -25.01 -2.34
N THR A 66 -10.75 -23.70 -2.51
CA THR A 66 -11.42 -22.97 -3.58
C THR A 66 -10.61 -21.76 -4.07
N CYS A 67 -10.43 -21.65 -5.39
CA CYS A 67 -9.90 -20.44 -6.02
C CYS A 67 -11.01 -19.49 -6.53
N ASN A 68 -12.27 -19.84 -6.24
CA ASN A 68 -13.46 -19.07 -6.62
C ASN A 68 -14.42 -18.92 -5.43
N PRO A 69 -13.94 -18.43 -4.27
CA PRO A 69 -14.73 -18.39 -3.05
C PRO A 69 -15.93 -17.44 -3.18
N ARG A 70 -17.03 -17.85 -2.55
CA ARG A 70 -18.16 -16.98 -2.23
C ARG A 70 -18.16 -16.71 -0.73
N PHE A 71 -18.09 -15.43 -0.36
CA PHE A 71 -18.03 -14.99 1.02
C PHE A 71 -19.42 -14.59 1.49
N ASP A 72 -20.05 -13.64 0.80
CA ASP A 72 -21.29 -12.97 1.22
C ASP A 72 -21.23 -12.48 2.68
N GLU A 73 -20.09 -11.88 3.05
CA GLU A 73 -19.80 -11.42 4.42
C GLU A 73 -19.77 -9.89 4.47
N GLU A 74 -20.29 -9.34 5.57
CA GLU A 74 -20.40 -7.89 5.77
C GLU A 74 -19.46 -7.39 6.87
N PHE A 75 -18.80 -6.26 6.59
CA PHE A 75 -17.87 -5.59 7.50
C PHE A 75 -18.32 -4.15 7.72
N SER A 76 -18.57 -3.78 8.98
CA SER A 76 -19.04 -2.44 9.35
C SER A 76 -17.97 -1.63 10.07
N PHE A 77 -17.83 -0.36 9.70
CA PHE A 77 -16.95 0.61 10.33
C PHE A 77 -17.76 1.86 10.73
N MET A 78 -17.60 2.33 11.96
CA MET A 78 -18.21 3.57 12.42
C MET A 78 -17.31 4.74 12.04
N ILE A 79 -17.78 5.61 11.14
CA ILE A 79 -17.01 6.73 10.60
C ILE A 79 -17.95 7.94 10.44
N PRO A 80 -17.67 9.06 11.10
CA PRO A 80 -18.45 10.28 10.91
C PRO A 80 -18.44 10.76 9.45
N GLN A 81 -19.58 11.22 8.95
CA GLN A 81 -19.74 11.56 7.53
C GLN A 81 -18.71 12.60 7.07
N ARG A 82 -18.42 13.58 7.93
CA ARG A 82 -17.41 14.63 7.69
C ARG A 82 -16.00 14.10 7.41
N ARG A 83 -15.68 12.89 7.86
CA ARG A 83 -14.37 12.25 7.70
C ARG A 83 -14.37 11.18 6.61
N LEU A 84 -15.51 10.84 6.03
CA LEU A 84 -15.64 9.72 5.11
C LEU A 84 -14.69 9.86 3.91
N SER A 85 -14.60 11.07 3.33
CA SER A 85 -13.77 11.37 2.16
C SER A 85 -12.26 11.33 2.41
N GLU A 86 -11.84 11.33 3.67
CA GLU A 86 -10.44 11.19 4.10
C GLU A 86 -9.98 9.73 4.10
N HIS A 87 -10.92 8.78 4.05
CA HIS A 87 -10.64 7.37 4.21
C HIS A 87 -10.67 6.61 2.88
N SER A 88 -10.02 5.46 2.88
CA SER A 88 -10.12 4.47 1.82
C SER A 88 -10.12 3.08 2.40
N ILE A 89 -10.75 2.13 1.71
CA ILE A 89 -10.79 0.74 2.12
C ILE A 89 -9.68 -0.01 1.39
N ARG A 90 -8.87 -0.77 2.12
CA ARG A 90 -7.95 -1.77 1.55
C ARG A 90 -8.48 -3.17 1.84
N ILE A 91 -8.76 -3.92 0.78
CA ILE A 91 -9.18 -5.32 0.85
C ILE A 91 -8.01 -6.18 0.41
N SER A 92 -7.44 -6.92 1.35
CA SER A 92 -6.31 -7.84 1.12
C SER A 92 -6.81 -9.28 1.10
N VAL A 93 -6.37 -10.05 0.11
CA VAL A 93 -6.71 -11.47 -0.05
C VAL A 93 -5.48 -12.31 0.30
N TYR A 94 -5.67 -13.31 1.14
CA TYR A 94 -4.63 -14.22 1.60
C TYR A 94 -5.02 -15.67 1.37
N ASP A 95 -4.03 -16.50 1.11
CA ASP A 95 -4.12 -17.95 1.20
C ASP A 95 -3.75 -18.38 2.63
N SER A 96 -4.73 -18.78 3.43
CA SER A 96 -4.53 -19.25 4.80
C SER A 96 -4.11 -20.70 4.82
N ARG A 97 -3.09 -21.05 5.61
CA ARG A 97 -2.62 -22.43 5.73
C ARG A 97 -2.67 -22.82 7.19
N ARG A 98 -3.17 -24.03 7.48
CA ARG A 98 -3.50 -24.52 8.82
C ARG A 98 -2.40 -24.27 9.88
N ASN A 99 -1.12 -24.30 9.49
CA ASN A 99 0.04 -24.12 10.36
C ASN A 99 1.15 -23.22 9.76
N ARG A 100 0.83 -22.29 8.85
CA ARG A 100 1.83 -21.38 8.27
C ARG A 100 1.33 -19.95 8.24
N LYS A 101 2.26 -19.00 8.08
CA LYS A 101 1.91 -17.61 7.81
C LYS A 101 1.01 -17.53 6.58
N HIS A 102 -0.01 -16.68 6.66
CA HIS A 102 -0.89 -16.37 5.54
C HIS A 102 -0.06 -15.88 4.35
N VAL A 103 -0.26 -16.49 3.18
CA VAL A 103 0.45 -16.08 1.96
C VAL A 103 -0.38 -15.01 1.26
N PRO A 104 0.16 -13.81 1.02
CA PRO A 104 -0.59 -12.75 0.34
C PRO A 104 -0.87 -13.14 -1.12
N LEU A 105 -2.15 -13.10 -1.51
CA LEU A 105 -2.61 -13.33 -2.89
C LEU A 105 -2.90 -12.04 -3.64
N GLY A 106 -2.92 -10.90 -2.96
CA GLY A 106 -3.15 -9.61 -3.60
C GLY A 106 -4.03 -8.67 -2.81
N MET A 107 -4.28 -7.49 -3.39
CA MET A 107 -5.11 -6.48 -2.76
C MET A 107 -5.86 -5.59 -3.75
N VAL A 108 -6.90 -4.94 -3.24
CA VAL A 108 -7.72 -3.92 -3.90
C VAL A 108 -7.86 -2.73 -2.95
N THR A 109 -7.79 -1.51 -3.48
CA THR A 109 -8.06 -0.28 -2.70
C THR A 109 -9.23 0.48 -3.31
N HIS A 110 -10.12 1.01 -2.47
CA HIS A 110 -11.29 1.79 -2.87
C HIS A 110 -11.36 3.10 -2.07
N SER A 111 -11.39 4.24 -2.77
CA SER A 111 -11.47 5.57 -2.13
C SER A 111 -12.91 5.97 -1.86
N LEU A 112 -13.17 6.58 -0.70
CA LEU A 112 -14.51 7.01 -0.27
C LEU A 112 -14.80 8.48 -0.62
N ARG A 113 -14.00 9.08 -1.50
CA ARG A 113 -13.94 10.54 -1.74
C ARG A 113 -15.07 11.11 -2.59
N ALA A 114 -15.69 10.29 -3.45
CA ALA A 114 -16.90 10.65 -4.19
C ALA A 114 -18.08 9.92 -3.53
N GLY A 115 -19.15 10.65 -3.20
CA GLY A 115 -20.27 10.17 -2.38
C GLY A 115 -20.54 8.68 -2.50
N VAL A 116 -20.37 7.97 -1.38
CA VAL A 116 -20.59 6.52 -1.29
C VAL A 116 -22.10 6.27 -1.31
N HIS A 117 -22.73 6.42 -2.47
CA HIS A 117 -23.97 5.73 -2.77
C HIS A 117 -23.64 4.25 -2.97
N LEU A 118 -24.57 3.34 -2.67
CA LEU A 118 -24.42 1.89 -2.82
C LEU A 118 -23.63 1.56 -4.10
N THR A 119 -22.35 1.21 -3.96
CA THR A 119 -21.48 0.92 -5.10
C THR A 119 -21.24 -0.56 -5.15
N ASN A 120 -21.69 -1.22 -6.22
CA ASN A 120 -21.26 -2.57 -6.55
C ASN A 120 -19.98 -2.46 -7.39
N ALA A 121 -18.88 -2.96 -6.86
CA ALA A 121 -17.57 -2.86 -7.47
C ALA A 121 -17.03 -4.24 -7.88
N VAL A 122 -16.44 -4.27 -9.08
CA VAL A 122 -15.62 -5.40 -9.55
C VAL A 122 -14.23 -4.86 -9.82
N ARG A 123 -13.23 -5.41 -9.13
CA ARG A 123 -11.83 -4.95 -9.25
C ARG A 123 -10.88 -6.11 -9.47
N ASP A 124 -9.87 -5.89 -10.29
CA ASP A 124 -8.77 -6.82 -10.45
C ASP A 124 -7.89 -6.82 -9.21
N ILE A 125 -7.48 -8.00 -8.77
CA ILE A 125 -6.63 -8.18 -7.60
C ILE A 125 -5.18 -7.91 -8.03
N SER A 126 -4.57 -6.89 -7.41
CA SER A 126 -3.20 -6.46 -7.69
C SER A 126 -2.18 -7.27 -6.87
N ARG A 127 -0.95 -7.43 -7.38
CA ARG A 127 0.11 -8.12 -6.63
C ARG A 127 0.58 -7.31 -5.43
N VAL A 128 0.63 -7.97 -4.27
CA VAL A 128 1.33 -7.43 -3.10
C VAL A 128 2.81 -7.71 -3.33
N ASP A 129 3.65 -6.67 -3.41
CA ASP A 129 5.08 -6.87 -3.22
C ASP A 129 5.29 -7.10 -1.72
N ASP A 130 5.99 -8.17 -1.33
CA ASP A 130 6.29 -8.54 0.06
C ASP A 130 6.75 -7.34 0.91
N GLU A 131 5.87 -6.83 1.79
CA GLU A 131 6.27 -6.08 2.98
C GLU A 131 5.40 -6.50 4.18
N LEU A 132 6.07 -7.29 5.04
CA LEU A 132 5.93 -7.51 6.48
C LEU A 132 4.68 -6.95 7.19
N ASP A 133 3.71 -7.83 7.41
CA ASP A 133 2.77 -7.73 8.55
C ASP A 133 3.48 -8.29 9.80
N SER A 134 4.35 -7.49 10.42
CA SER A 134 4.85 -7.76 11.78
C SER A 134 3.96 -7.01 12.76
N GLY A 135 2.98 -7.71 13.32
CA GLY A 135 2.08 -7.18 14.34
C GLY A 135 2.81 -6.88 15.65
N CYS A 136 2.52 -5.72 16.24
CA CYS A 136 2.79 -5.43 17.64
C CYS A 136 1.57 -4.72 18.26
N SER A 137 1.07 -5.28 19.35
CA SER A 137 -0.06 -4.81 20.15
C SER A 137 0.31 -3.66 21.09
N ALA A 138 -0.71 -2.87 21.43
CA ALA A 138 -0.83 -1.91 22.53
C ALA A 138 -0.20 -0.51 22.36
N GLY A 139 -0.94 0.50 22.87
CA GLY A 139 -0.44 1.86 23.12
C GLY A 139 -1.28 2.97 22.49
N SER A 140 -2.10 3.59 23.33
CA SER A 140 -2.97 4.75 23.08
C SER A 140 -2.27 5.99 22.50
N ALA A 141 -2.94 6.71 21.60
CA ALA A 141 -3.36 8.11 21.80
C ALA A 141 -3.92 8.68 20.49
N SER A 142 -5.13 9.21 20.57
CA SER A 142 -5.77 10.04 19.56
C SER A 142 -4.92 11.27 19.24
N THR A 143 -4.90 11.72 17.98
CA THR A 143 -5.31 13.07 17.54
C THR A 143 -5.04 13.25 16.05
N SER A 144 -6.09 13.66 15.34
CA SER A 144 -6.10 14.08 13.95
C SER A 144 -5.32 15.38 13.73
N CYS A 145 -4.40 15.39 12.76
CA CYS A 145 -4.13 16.56 11.93
C CYS A 145 -3.56 16.08 10.59
N VAL A 146 -4.18 16.52 9.48
CA VAL A 146 -3.61 16.41 8.14
C VAL A 146 -2.24 17.10 8.15
N ARG A 147 -1.19 16.29 8.15
CA ARG A 147 0.20 16.73 8.03
C ARG A 147 0.90 15.82 7.02
N ALA A 148 0.91 16.25 5.77
CA ALA A 148 2.18 16.27 5.06
C ALA A 148 2.95 17.47 5.61
N ALA A 149 3.38 17.39 6.87
CA ALA A 149 4.21 18.40 7.49
C ALA A 149 5.51 17.74 7.86
N ALA A 150 6.59 18.28 7.30
CA ALA A 150 7.83 18.38 8.03
C ALA A 150 7.50 18.92 9.42
N ALA A 151 7.54 18.04 10.42
CA ALA A 151 7.53 18.41 11.82
C ALA A 151 8.92 18.04 12.35
N ALA A 152 9.64 19.09 12.74
CA ALA A 152 10.98 19.02 13.29
C ALA A 152 11.11 17.98 14.42
N ALA A 153 12.23 17.28 14.41
CA ALA A 153 12.93 16.70 15.55
C ALA A 153 12.07 16.09 16.66
N ALA A 154 11.65 14.84 16.49
CA ALA A 154 11.38 13.94 17.61
C ALA A 154 12.09 12.61 17.34
N ALA A 155 13.07 12.27 18.19
CA ALA A 155 13.89 11.08 18.08
C ALA A 155 13.01 9.80 18.10
N PRO A 156 13.15 8.88 17.14
CA PRO A 156 12.31 7.70 17.04
C PRO A 156 12.85 6.52 17.84
N ALA A 157 11.89 5.71 18.29
CA ALA A 157 12.11 4.42 18.90
C ALA A 157 12.73 3.42 17.92
N ALA A 158 13.59 2.55 18.45
CA ALA A 158 14.34 1.55 17.70
C ALA A 158 13.43 0.61 16.89
N GLY A 159 13.69 0.47 15.58
CA GLY A 159 13.01 -0.48 14.68
C GLY A 159 11.94 0.11 13.73
N THR A 160 11.87 1.43 13.59
CA THR A 160 10.98 2.06 12.60
C THR A 160 11.73 2.32 11.30
N ALA A 161 11.34 1.67 10.20
CA ALA A 161 11.76 2.07 8.86
C ALA A 161 11.45 3.56 8.66
N GLY A 162 12.47 4.39 8.49
CA GLY A 162 12.39 5.86 8.51
C GLY A 162 11.29 6.50 7.62
N GLY A 163 11.11 7.82 7.77
CA GLY A 163 10.13 8.60 7.01
C GLY A 163 10.63 9.06 5.64
N LEU A 164 9.70 9.48 4.77
CA LEU A 164 10.02 10.17 3.51
C LEU A 164 9.11 11.39 3.33
N LEU A 165 9.72 12.57 3.20
CA LEU A 165 9.03 13.82 2.92
C LEU A 165 8.86 13.98 1.41
N VAL A 166 7.59 14.12 0.99
CA VAL A 166 7.20 14.24 -0.41
C VAL A 166 6.21 15.40 -0.57
N GLY A 167 6.43 16.24 -1.59
CA GLY A 167 5.48 17.24 -2.04
C GLY A 167 4.68 16.72 -3.24
N LEU A 168 3.37 16.93 -3.23
CA LEU A 168 2.50 16.63 -4.37
C LEU A 168 1.71 17.89 -4.73
N THR A 169 1.75 18.27 -6.01
CA THR A 169 1.02 19.44 -6.50
C THR A 169 0.43 19.15 -7.85
N TYR A 170 -0.87 19.37 -8.01
CA TYR A 170 -1.54 19.28 -9.30
C TYR A 170 -2.00 20.65 -9.76
N ASN A 171 -1.58 21.04 -10.96
CA ASN A 171 -2.10 22.22 -11.64
C ASN A 171 -3.06 21.77 -12.75
N ALA A 172 -4.35 22.06 -12.57
CA ALA A 172 -5.41 21.66 -13.50
C ALA A 172 -5.32 22.37 -14.85
N GLY A 173 -5.00 23.67 -14.86
CA GLY A 173 -4.88 24.45 -16.10
C GLY A 173 -3.74 23.93 -16.99
N LEU A 174 -2.64 23.49 -16.37
CA LEU A 174 -1.50 22.90 -17.08
C LEU A 174 -1.58 21.37 -17.21
N ARG A 175 -2.65 20.75 -16.69
CA ARG A 175 -2.81 19.28 -16.60
C ARG A 175 -1.54 18.60 -16.12
N ARG A 176 -0.95 19.12 -15.04
CA ARG A 176 0.41 18.79 -14.63
C ARG A 176 0.44 18.37 -13.16
N LEU A 177 0.87 17.14 -12.93
CA LEU A 177 1.19 16.64 -11.60
C LEU A 177 2.70 16.79 -11.37
N THR A 178 3.08 17.42 -10.27
CA THR A 178 4.45 17.55 -9.79
C THR A 178 4.61 16.71 -8.53
N VAL A 179 5.62 15.84 -8.53
CA VAL A 179 6.02 14.99 -7.41
C VAL A 179 7.42 15.43 -6.97
N ALA A 180 7.51 16.12 -5.84
CA ALA A 180 8.77 16.56 -5.25
C ALA A 180 9.22 15.55 -4.19
N ILE A 181 10.38 14.94 -4.38
CA ILE A 181 11.04 14.08 -3.41
C ILE A 181 12.05 14.93 -2.66
N LEU A 182 11.76 15.23 -1.39
CA LEU A 182 12.51 16.23 -0.63
C LEU A 182 13.62 15.58 0.18
N GLU A 183 13.29 14.84 1.22
CA GLU A 183 14.26 14.17 2.09
C GLU A 183 13.67 12.91 2.72
N ALA A 184 14.52 11.93 3.03
CA ALA A 184 14.14 10.86 3.95
C ALA A 184 14.62 11.19 5.37
N VAL A 185 13.92 10.65 6.36
CA VAL A 185 14.17 10.89 7.78
C VAL A 185 14.50 9.57 8.44
N GLN A 186 15.69 9.47 9.00
CA GLN A 186 16.09 8.37 9.87
C GLN A 186 15.94 6.97 9.26
N LEU A 187 16.53 6.80 8.08
CA LEU A 187 16.73 5.49 7.47
C LEU A 187 17.65 4.64 8.35
N GLU A 188 17.28 3.37 8.53
CA GLU A 188 18.03 2.43 9.35
C GLU A 188 19.46 2.24 8.82
N SER A 189 20.42 2.23 9.74
CA SER A 189 21.79 1.84 9.43
C SER A 189 21.85 0.32 9.26
N VAL A 190 22.57 -0.15 8.25
CA VAL A 190 22.81 -1.58 8.05
C VAL A 190 24.12 -1.90 8.76
N SER A 191 24.06 -2.60 9.89
CA SER A 191 25.26 -3.07 10.58
C SER A 191 25.97 -4.11 9.70
N GLY A 192 27.09 -3.71 9.09
CA GLY A 192 28.00 -4.64 8.46
C GLY A 192 28.73 -5.47 9.52
N SER A 193 29.09 -6.72 9.18
CA SER A 193 29.82 -7.67 10.04
C SER A 193 31.27 -7.24 10.38
N GLY A 194 31.57 -5.94 10.35
CA GLY A 194 32.88 -5.35 10.60
C GLY A 194 32.75 -3.93 11.15
N GLY A 195 32.39 -3.82 12.44
CA GLY A 195 32.78 -2.74 13.36
C GLY A 195 32.40 -1.27 13.08
N GLY A 196 31.89 -0.90 11.90
CA GLY A 196 31.54 0.48 11.55
C GLY A 196 30.07 0.64 11.21
N ALA A 197 29.36 1.52 11.92
CA ALA A 197 27.99 1.90 11.58
C ALA A 197 27.98 2.80 10.32
N GLU A 198 28.05 2.19 9.14
CA GLU A 198 27.93 2.91 7.87
C GLU A 198 26.45 3.00 7.45
N HIS A 199 26.05 4.17 6.97
CA HIS A 199 24.70 4.40 6.47
C HIS A 199 24.57 3.96 5.01
N PRO A 200 23.40 3.46 4.56
CA PRO A 200 23.23 3.04 3.18
C PRO A 200 23.31 4.23 2.21
N SER A 201 23.96 4.02 1.06
CA SER A 201 23.79 4.91 -0.10
C SER A 201 22.42 4.68 -0.73
N THR A 202 21.56 5.69 -0.80
CA THR A 202 20.13 5.54 -1.14
C THR A 202 19.67 6.46 -2.26
N TYR A 203 18.63 6.04 -2.98
CA TYR A 203 17.90 6.86 -3.96
C TYR A 203 16.40 6.57 -3.82
N ALA A 204 15.57 7.55 -4.12
CA ALA A 204 14.12 7.35 -4.19
C ALA A 204 13.70 7.00 -5.62
N LYS A 205 12.87 5.97 -5.76
CA LYS A 205 12.26 5.55 -7.02
C LYS A 205 10.77 5.87 -7.00
N VAL A 206 10.34 6.76 -7.88
CA VAL A 206 8.94 7.11 -8.11
C VAL A 206 8.42 6.27 -9.28
N THR A 207 7.31 5.57 -9.08
CA THR A 207 6.64 4.78 -10.12
C THR A 207 5.18 5.20 -10.20
N MET A 208 4.75 5.65 -11.37
CA MET A 208 3.37 5.98 -11.67
C MET A 208 2.67 4.76 -12.25
N TYR A 209 1.53 4.43 -11.67
CA TYR A 209 0.61 3.41 -12.14
C TYR A 209 -0.65 4.08 -12.66
N HIS A 210 -1.09 3.66 -13.85
CA HIS A 210 -2.47 3.87 -14.28
C HIS A 210 -3.21 2.56 -14.11
N HIS A 211 -4.17 2.57 -13.19
CA HIS A 211 -4.78 1.35 -12.67
C HIS A 211 -3.68 0.40 -12.16
N THR A 212 -3.45 -0.72 -12.84
CA THR A 212 -2.44 -1.74 -12.48
C THR A 212 -1.18 -1.68 -13.33
N ARG A 213 -1.15 -0.86 -14.38
CA ARG A 213 0.02 -0.78 -15.29
C ARG A 213 0.96 0.31 -14.80
N GLY A 214 2.16 -0.09 -14.40
CA GLY A 214 3.25 0.86 -14.17
C GLY A 214 3.65 1.48 -15.50
N ILE A 215 3.31 2.75 -15.70
CA ILE A 215 3.55 3.45 -16.98
C ILE A 215 4.93 4.08 -16.98
N GLN A 216 5.31 4.73 -15.88
CA GLN A 216 6.50 5.55 -15.85
C GLN A 216 7.20 5.39 -14.52
N SER A 217 8.51 5.17 -14.55
CA SER A 217 9.33 5.22 -13.36
C SER A 217 10.48 6.17 -13.54
N ARG A 218 10.69 7.02 -12.53
CA ARG A 218 11.83 7.91 -12.41
C ARG A 218 12.52 7.64 -11.08
N ARG A 219 13.80 7.97 -11.00
CA ARG A 219 14.58 7.85 -9.77
C ARG A 219 15.35 9.14 -9.54
N THR A 220 15.57 9.44 -8.27
CA THR A 220 16.48 10.50 -7.86
C THR A 220 17.93 10.05 -8.08
N GLU A 221 18.83 11.00 -7.96
CA GLU A 221 20.23 10.75 -7.72
C GLU A 221 20.43 9.98 -6.41
N THR A 222 21.57 9.29 -6.34
CA THR A 222 21.94 8.53 -5.15
C THR A 222 22.66 9.44 -4.17
N VAL A 223 22.07 9.60 -3.00
CA VAL A 223 22.72 10.24 -1.85
C VAL A 223 23.47 9.16 -1.08
N ARG A 224 24.76 9.38 -0.85
CA ARG A 224 25.62 8.38 -0.20
C ARG A 224 25.64 8.55 1.30
N ASN A 225 25.69 7.43 2.01
CA ASN A 225 26.07 7.32 3.41
C ASN A 225 25.33 8.30 4.33
N SER A 226 24.00 8.32 4.23
CA SER A 226 23.15 9.21 5.01
C SER A 226 21.92 8.50 5.56
N SER A 227 21.65 8.68 6.85
CA SER A 227 20.36 8.34 7.47
C SER A 227 19.24 9.33 7.11
N CYS A 228 19.60 10.54 6.68
CA CYS A 228 18.65 11.60 6.32
C CYS A 228 18.96 12.17 4.93
N PRO A 229 18.90 11.36 3.86
CA PRO A 229 19.28 11.78 2.52
C PRO A 229 18.34 12.87 2.01
N LYS A 230 18.91 13.98 1.55
CA LYS A 230 18.20 15.07 0.87
C LYS A 230 18.27 14.85 -0.64
N TYR A 231 17.14 14.58 -1.26
CA TYR A 231 17.04 14.37 -2.70
C TYR A 231 16.74 15.68 -3.43
N ALA A 232 15.83 16.50 -2.90
CA ALA A 232 15.41 17.80 -3.46
C ALA A 232 15.10 17.78 -4.98
N GLU A 233 14.52 16.68 -5.46
CA GLU A 233 14.24 16.47 -6.89
C GLU A 233 12.75 16.47 -7.17
N SER A 234 12.34 17.06 -8.31
CA SER A 234 10.95 17.13 -8.71
C SER A 234 10.71 16.46 -10.06
N PHE A 235 9.68 15.62 -10.11
CA PHE A 235 9.23 14.94 -11.32
C PHE A 235 7.91 15.53 -11.78
N THR A 236 7.86 16.01 -13.02
CA THR A 236 6.64 16.53 -13.63
C THR A 236 6.05 15.52 -14.60
N LEU A 237 4.73 15.41 -14.56
CA LEU A 237 3.94 14.44 -15.32
C LEU A 237 2.76 15.18 -15.95
N GLN A 238 2.56 15.02 -17.26
CA GLN A 238 1.33 15.47 -17.89
C GLN A 238 0.23 14.46 -17.61
N LEU A 239 -0.82 14.91 -16.93
CA LEU A 239 -1.92 14.09 -16.48
C LEU A 239 -3.26 14.85 -16.56
N PRO A 240 -4.21 14.37 -17.37
CA PRO A 240 -5.58 14.88 -17.39
C PRO A 240 -6.28 14.80 -16.04
N ALA A 241 -7.19 15.75 -15.75
CA ALA A 241 -7.87 15.82 -14.46
C ALA A 241 -8.82 14.63 -14.23
N ASP A 242 -9.46 14.16 -15.29
CA ASP A 242 -10.32 12.97 -15.34
C ASP A 242 -9.53 11.68 -15.05
N ALA A 243 -8.24 11.64 -15.38
CA ALA A 243 -7.38 10.49 -15.13
C ALA A 243 -6.80 10.45 -13.70
N LEU A 244 -6.89 11.53 -12.91
CA LEU A 244 -6.28 11.59 -11.56
C LEU A 244 -6.77 10.49 -10.62
N SER A 245 -8.05 10.15 -10.69
CA SER A 245 -8.68 9.12 -9.84
C SER A 245 -8.18 7.69 -10.15
N ALA A 246 -7.63 7.51 -11.34
CA ALA A 246 -7.12 6.25 -11.87
C ALA A 246 -5.60 6.09 -11.69
N ILE A 247 -4.91 7.13 -11.20
CA ILE A 247 -3.46 7.13 -11.01
C ILE A 247 -3.09 6.80 -9.57
N HIS A 248 -2.10 5.94 -9.40
CA HIS A 248 -1.46 5.68 -8.12
C HIS A 248 0.05 5.88 -8.23
N LEU A 249 0.63 6.62 -7.30
CA LEU A 249 2.08 6.79 -7.18
C LEU A 249 2.63 5.80 -6.16
N ARG A 250 3.74 5.15 -6.51
CA ARG A 250 4.50 4.31 -5.60
C ARG A 250 5.91 4.84 -5.48
N ILE A 251 6.28 5.25 -4.28
CA ILE A 251 7.58 5.82 -3.98
C ILE A 251 8.30 4.85 -3.05
N LYS A 252 9.49 4.40 -3.45
CA LYS A 252 10.33 3.49 -2.66
C LYS A 252 11.73 4.08 -2.51
N VAL A 253 12.23 4.18 -1.29
CA VAL A 253 13.65 4.44 -1.05
C VAL A 253 14.39 3.12 -1.21
N LYS A 254 15.46 3.12 -2.00
CA LYS A 254 16.25 1.93 -2.30
C LYS A 254 17.72 2.18 -2.02
N GLN A 255 18.39 1.19 -1.43
CA GLN A 255 19.83 1.20 -1.31
C GLN A 255 20.49 0.86 -2.65
N ARG A 256 21.51 1.62 -3.03
CA ARG A 256 22.40 1.30 -4.13
C ARG A 256 23.29 0.14 -3.70
N ARG A 257 23.13 -1.02 -4.33
CA ARG A 257 24.08 -2.13 -4.15
C ARG A 257 25.41 -1.76 -4.80
N PRO A 258 26.56 -1.95 -4.12
CA PRO A 258 27.85 -1.84 -4.78
C PRO A 258 27.96 -2.90 -5.91
N PRO A 259 28.74 -2.64 -6.97
CA PRO A 259 29.02 -3.64 -7.98
C PRO A 259 29.70 -4.85 -7.32
N ALA A 260 29.30 -6.07 -7.72
CA ALA A 260 29.92 -7.29 -7.23
C ALA A 260 31.43 -7.24 -7.51
N ARG A 261 32.25 -7.38 -6.45
CA ARG A 261 33.68 -7.60 -6.63
C ARG A 261 33.83 -8.87 -7.46
N ARG A 262 34.43 -8.75 -8.65
CA ARG A 262 34.99 -9.93 -9.33
C ARG A 262 36.04 -10.50 -8.37
N VAL A 263 35.76 -11.67 -7.81
CA VAL A 263 36.78 -12.47 -7.16
C VAL A 263 37.67 -12.96 -8.30
N GLY A 264 38.87 -12.38 -8.42
CA GLY A 264 39.89 -12.91 -9.30
C GLY A 264 40.30 -14.29 -8.77
N LEU A 265 40.29 -15.28 -9.67
CA LEU A 265 40.97 -16.55 -9.49
C LEU A 265 42.49 -16.34 -9.48
#